data_AF-A0AA36JNN7-F1
#
_entry.id   AF-A0AA36JNN7-F1
#
_cell.length_a   1.000
_cell.length_b   1.000
_cell.length_c   1.000
_cell.angle_alpha   90.00
_cell.angle_beta   90.00
_cell.angle_gamma   90.00
#
_symmetry.space_group_name_H-M   'P 1'
#
loop_
_entity.id
_entity.type
_entity.pdbx_description
1 polymer ?
#
loop_
_entity_poly.entity_id
_entity_poly.type
_entity_poly.pdbx_seq_one_letter_code
_entity_poly.pdbx_strand_id
1 'polypeptide(L)'
;MMRSVKLLVLMAIPCAAVTWVKSAAGQNCDTTCASRSGCSEGDWPMSEEQFQEVASLAGQSCETTQAGGAKYDPSTDGHHCGWSGPDHMDGTESRCGATGDSGTYRFCPCNSDREL
;
A
#
# COMPACT_ATOMS: atom_id res chain seq x y z
N MET A 1 55.62 -3.50 -12.35
CA MET A 1 54.58 -4.18 -11.54
C MET A 1 53.48 -3.17 -11.22
N MET A 2 52.34 -3.20 -11.90
CA MET A 2 51.16 -2.38 -11.56
C MET A 2 50.03 -3.32 -11.17
N ARG A 3 49.58 -3.23 -9.91
CA ARG A 3 48.45 -4.01 -9.38
C ARG A 3 47.17 -3.23 -9.68
N SER A 4 46.37 -3.71 -10.60
CA SER A 4 45.04 -3.14 -10.90
C SER A 4 44.11 -3.35 -9.70
N VAL A 5 43.69 -2.26 -9.07
CA VAL A 5 42.61 -2.28 -8.07
C VAL A 5 41.28 -2.35 -8.81
N LYS A 6 40.63 -3.51 -8.80
CA LYS A 6 39.25 -3.65 -9.28
C LYS A 6 38.32 -3.04 -8.24
N LEU A 7 37.78 -1.86 -8.54
CA LEU A 7 36.74 -1.22 -7.74
C LEU A 7 35.45 -2.05 -7.89
N LEU A 8 35.07 -2.79 -6.85
CA LEU A 8 33.76 -3.42 -6.76
C LEU A 8 32.75 -2.33 -6.39
N VAL A 9 32.01 -1.83 -7.38
CA VAL A 9 30.83 -0.99 -7.14
C VAL A 9 29.74 -1.93 -6.63
N LEU A 10 29.45 -1.92 -5.33
CA LEU A 10 28.22 -2.51 -4.80
C LEU A 10 27.05 -1.64 -5.27
N MET A 11 26.37 -2.06 -6.34
CA MET A 11 25.03 -1.56 -6.63
C MET A 11 24.12 -2.03 -5.50
N ALA A 12 23.75 -1.13 -4.59
CA ALA A 12 22.64 -1.37 -3.70
C ALA A 12 21.39 -1.50 -4.57
N ILE A 13 20.90 -2.72 -4.75
CA ILE A 13 19.59 -2.97 -5.35
C ILE A 13 18.59 -2.41 -4.33
N PRO A 14 17.83 -1.36 -4.63
CA PRO A 14 16.78 -0.92 -3.72
C PRO A 14 15.81 -2.08 -3.56
N CYS A 15 15.65 -2.59 -2.34
CA CYS A 15 14.41 -3.29 -1.98
C CYS A 15 13.31 -2.29 -2.27
N ALA A 16 12.53 -2.53 -3.34
CA ALA A 16 11.46 -1.62 -3.73
C ALA A 16 10.43 -1.59 -2.60
N ALA A 17 10.55 -0.60 -1.71
CA ALA A 17 9.53 -0.31 -0.72
C ALA A 17 8.34 0.27 -1.48
N VAL A 18 7.14 -0.28 -1.27
CA VAL A 18 5.93 0.27 -1.86
C VAL A 18 5.65 1.67 -1.34
N THR A 19 5.07 2.50 -2.20
CA THR A 19 4.51 3.78 -1.77
C THR A 19 3.07 3.59 -1.35
N TRP A 20 2.74 4.00 -0.13
CA TRP A 20 1.36 4.03 0.33
C TRP A 20 0.65 5.29 -0.13
N VAL A 21 -0.45 5.09 -0.85
CA VAL A 21 -1.26 6.17 -1.42
C VAL A 21 -2.69 6.03 -0.93
N LYS A 22 -3.26 7.12 -0.40
CA LYS A 22 -4.70 7.20 -0.14
C LYS A 22 -5.44 7.37 -1.47
N SER A 23 -6.38 6.47 -1.76
CA SER A 23 -7.21 6.53 -2.98
C SER A 23 -8.16 7.73 -2.96
N ALA A 24 -8.79 8.04 -4.10
CA ALA A 24 -10.01 8.85 -4.06
C ALA A 24 -11.18 8.03 -3.49
N ALA A 25 -12.27 8.71 -3.12
CA ALA A 25 -13.45 8.07 -2.57
C ALA A 25 -14.03 7.03 -3.54
N GLY A 26 -14.33 5.84 -3.03
CA GLY A 26 -14.89 4.73 -3.79
C GLY A 26 -13.96 4.13 -4.85
N GLN A 27 -12.67 4.44 -4.85
CA GLN A 27 -11.71 3.85 -5.79
C GLN A 27 -11.06 2.57 -5.24
N ASN A 28 -10.63 1.71 -6.16
CA ASN A 28 -9.77 0.56 -5.86
C ASN A 28 -8.28 0.91 -6.04
N CYS A 29 -7.40 0.01 -5.61
CA CYS A 29 -5.95 0.24 -5.66
C CYS A 29 -5.35 0.06 -7.05
N ASP A 30 -5.95 -0.76 -7.92
CA ASP A 30 -5.53 -0.84 -9.33
C ASP A 30 -5.65 0.53 -10.02
N THR A 31 -6.76 1.23 -9.82
CA THR A 31 -6.97 2.58 -10.37
C THR A 31 -6.03 3.60 -9.71
N THR A 32 -5.88 3.52 -8.38
CA THR A 32 -5.03 4.45 -7.61
C THR A 32 -3.56 4.35 -8.01
N CYS A 33 -3.07 3.12 -8.22
CA CYS A 33 -1.67 2.85 -8.54
C CYS A 33 -1.39 2.76 -10.05
N ALA A 34 -2.35 3.07 -10.93
CA ALA A 34 -2.19 2.95 -12.38
C ALA A 34 -0.99 3.74 -12.94
N SER A 35 -0.62 4.86 -12.29
CA SER A 35 0.54 5.68 -12.66
C SER A 35 1.84 5.31 -11.92
N ARG A 36 1.81 4.24 -11.11
CA ARG A 36 2.86 3.85 -10.15
C ARG A 36 3.26 2.38 -10.28
N SER A 37 3.31 1.89 -11.52
CA SER A 37 3.66 0.49 -11.82
C SER A 37 2.73 -0.55 -11.18
N GLY A 38 1.48 -0.18 -10.89
CA GLY A 38 0.46 -1.06 -10.34
C GLY A 38 0.50 -1.21 -8.82
N CYS A 39 -0.48 -1.96 -8.31
CA CYS A 39 -0.64 -2.27 -6.89
C CYS A 39 0.15 -3.53 -6.52
N SER A 40 0.69 -3.57 -5.30
CA SER A 40 1.39 -4.74 -4.75
C SER A 40 0.48 -5.57 -3.84
N GLU A 41 0.19 -6.80 -4.25
CA GLU A 41 -0.62 -7.72 -3.43
C GLU A 41 0.12 -8.30 -2.22
N GLY A 42 1.46 -8.20 -2.18
CA GLY A 42 2.28 -8.83 -1.14
C GLY A 42 2.52 -7.95 0.09
N ASP A 43 2.21 -6.65 0.00
CA ASP A 43 2.66 -5.66 0.98
C ASP A 43 1.56 -5.21 1.95
N TRP A 44 0.43 -5.91 2.01
CA TRP A 44 -0.64 -5.55 2.94
C TRP A 44 -0.16 -5.60 4.41
N PRO A 45 -0.59 -4.64 5.27
CA PRO A 45 -0.22 -4.68 6.69
C PRO A 45 -0.79 -5.93 7.35
N MET A 46 0.04 -6.59 8.16
CA MET A 46 -0.30 -7.81 8.89
C MET A 46 -0.60 -7.55 10.37
N SER A 47 -0.40 -6.31 10.84
CA SER A 47 -0.74 -5.90 12.20
C SER A 47 -1.28 -4.47 12.22
N GLU A 48 -1.95 -4.11 13.32
CA GLU A 48 -2.43 -2.75 13.54
C GLU A 48 -1.28 -1.74 13.60
N GLU A 49 -0.14 -2.11 14.20
CA GLU A 49 1.04 -1.25 14.27
C GLU A 49 1.62 -0.97 12.87
N GLN A 50 1.70 -2.00 12.01
CA GLN A 50 2.11 -1.80 10.61
C GLN A 50 1.11 -0.91 9.87
N PHE A 51 -0.19 -1.10 10.12
CA PHE A 51 -1.20 -0.25 9.53
C PHE A 51 -1.08 1.22 9.96
N GLN A 52 -0.77 1.51 11.22
CA GLN A 52 -0.58 2.89 11.68
C GLN A 52 0.56 3.59 10.93
N GLU A 53 1.63 2.86 10.62
CA GLU A 53 2.72 3.36 9.76
C GLU A 53 2.21 3.61 8.33
N VAL A 54 1.47 2.67 7.75
CA VAL A 54 0.84 2.81 6.41
C VAL A 54 -0.06 4.03 6.32
N ALA A 55 -0.95 4.24 7.29
CA ALA A 55 -1.87 5.37 7.31
C ALA A 55 -1.10 6.70 7.39
N SER A 56 -0.06 6.75 8.23
CA SER A 56 0.84 7.90 8.35
C SER A 56 1.58 8.21 7.04
N LEU A 57 2.16 7.19 6.38
CA LEU A 57 2.83 7.32 5.09
C LEU A 57 1.88 7.81 3.98
N ALA A 58 0.61 7.41 4.03
CA ALA A 58 -0.44 7.88 3.14
C ALA A 58 -1.02 9.26 3.54
N GLY A 59 -0.51 9.89 4.60
CA GLY A 59 -0.93 11.21 5.07
C GLY A 59 -2.27 11.23 5.81
N GLN A 60 -2.72 10.12 6.38
CA GLN A 60 -3.95 10.02 7.17
C GLN A 60 -3.64 9.85 8.66
N SER A 61 -4.30 10.65 9.48
CA SER A 61 -4.45 10.40 10.92
C SER A 61 -5.82 9.81 11.19
N CYS A 62 -5.89 8.69 11.91
CA CYS A 62 -7.14 8.04 12.27
C CYS A 62 -7.55 8.46 13.70
N GLU A 63 -8.78 8.93 13.89
CA GLU A 63 -9.34 9.22 15.22
C GLU A 63 -9.51 7.93 16.03
N THR A 64 -9.98 6.88 15.36
CA THR A 64 -9.97 5.52 15.87
C THR A 64 -9.50 4.56 14.79
N THR A 65 -8.89 3.47 15.23
CA THR A 65 -8.51 2.34 14.39
C THR A 65 -9.23 1.11 14.93
N GLN A 66 -9.79 0.30 14.04
CA GLN A 66 -10.42 -0.96 14.38
C GLN A 66 -9.91 -2.07 13.47
N ALA A 67 -9.91 -3.29 13.99
CA ALA A 67 -9.84 -4.46 13.14
C ALA A 67 -10.95 -4.35 12.07
N GLY A 68 -10.51 -4.24 10.82
CA GLY A 68 -11.38 -4.20 9.67
C GLY A 68 -12.00 -5.58 9.40
N GLY A 69 -12.63 -5.68 8.25
CA GLY A 69 -13.15 -6.94 7.72
C GLY A 69 -13.85 -6.76 6.37
N ALA A 70 -13.88 -5.53 5.86
CA ALA A 70 -14.35 -5.27 4.52
C ALA A 70 -13.32 -5.78 3.52
N LYS A 71 -13.80 -6.24 2.37
CA LYS A 71 -12.94 -6.74 1.30
C LYS A 71 -11.93 -5.71 0.77
N TYR A 72 -12.18 -4.43 0.99
CA TYR A 72 -11.34 -3.34 0.53
C TYR A 72 -10.40 -2.78 1.62
N ASP A 73 -10.45 -3.29 2.85
CA ASP A 73 -9.55 -2.86 3.91
C ASP A 73 -8.09 -3.20 3.54
N PRO A 74 -7.10 -2.34 3.87
CA PRO A 74 -7.21 -1.17 4.75
C PRO A 74 -7.88 0.06 4.12
N SER A 75 -8.70 0.77 4.89
CA SER A 75 -9.46 1.93 4.43
C SER A 75 -9.83 2.93 5.54
N THR A 76 -10.33 4.10 5.13
CA THR A 76 -10.87 5.15 6.02
C THR A 76 -12.13 5.78 5.44
N ASP A 77 -13.01 6.28 6.30
CA ASP A 77 -14.11 7.18 5.94
C ASP A 77 -13.70 8.67 5.90
N GLY A 78 -12.43 8.97 6.21
CA GLY A 78 -11.87 10.31 6.39
C GLY A 78 -11.48 10.60 7.84
N HIS A 79 -12.09 9.91 8.82
CA HIS A 79 -11.89 10.08 10.26
C HIS A 79 -11.46 8.78 10.94
N HIS A 80 -12.21 7.71 10.73
CA HIS A 80 -12.00 6.40 11.33
C HIS A 80 -11.40 5.44 10.31
N CYS A 81 -10.66 4.44 10.79
CA CYS A 81 -9.91 3.53 9.94
C CYS A 81 -10.16 2.05 10.27
N GLY A 82 -10.33 1.24 9.23
CA GLY A 82 -10.34 -0.22 9.29
C GLY A 82 -9.10 -0.77 8.61
N TRP A 83 -8.36 -1.67 9.27
CA TRP A 83 -7.05 -2.10 8.76
C TRP A 83 -6.99 -3.54 8.23
N SER A 84 -7.71 -4.44 8.90
CA SER A 84 -7.67 -5.87 8.62
C SER A 84 -8.58 -6.22 7.45
N GLY A 85 -8.00 -6.49 6.27
CA GLY A 85 -8.74 -7.11 5.15
C GLY A 85 -8.73 -8.64 5.26
N PRO A 86 -9.44 -9.36 4.39
CA PRO A 86 -9.42 -10.83 4.41
C PRO A 86 -8.03 -11.36 4.01
N ASP A 87 -7.57 -12.39 4.72
CA ASP A 87 -6.29 -13.07 4.46
C ASP A 87 -6.22 -13.64 3.03
N HIS A 88 -7.36 -14.12 2.55
CA HIS A 88 -7.56 -14.65 1.21
C HIS A 88 -8.89 -14.16 0.66
N MET A 89 -8.86 -13.58 -0.52
CA MET A 89 -10.04 -13.49 -1.37
C MET A 89 -10.29 -14.85 -2.01
N ASP A 90 -11.54 -15.20 -2.31
CA ASP A 90 -11.93 -16.48 -2.91
C ASP A 90 -11.34 -16.67 -4.32
N GLY A 91 -10.03 -16.92 -4.45
CA GLY A 91 -9.27 -17.35 -5.63
C GLY A 91 -9.41 -16.57 -6.94
N THR A 92 -10.30 -15.58 -7.00
CA THR A 92 -10.83 -14.95 -8.21
C THR A 92 -10.86 -13.43 -8.12
N GLU A 93 -10.83 -12.88 -6.90
CA GLU A 93 -10.74 -11.44 -6.65
C GLU A 93 -9.40 -11.11 -6.01
N SER A 94 -8.79 -9.99 -6.39
CA SER A 94 -7.56 -9.47 -5.80
C SER A 94 -7.92 -8.39 -4.77
N ARG A 95 -7.13 -8.20 -3.71
CA ARG A 95 -7.37 -7.10 -2.76
C ARG A 95 -7.15 -5.75 -3.47
N CYS A 96 -6.24 -5.66 -4.41
CA CYS A 96 -6.00 -4.47 -5.21
C CYS A 96 -7.25 -4.06 -6.02
N GLY A 97 -8.00 -5.02 -6.54
CA GLY A 97 -9.20 -4.79 -7.34
C GLY A 97 -10.46 -4.42 -6.55
N ALA A 98 -10.48 -4.67 -5.24
CA ALA A 98 -11.64 -4.42 -4.39
C ALA A 98 -12.01 -2.92 -4.32
N THR A 99 -13.23 -2.59 -4.74
CA THR A 99 -13.74 -1.21 -4.70
C THR A 99 -14.31 -0.89 -3.32
N GLY A 100 -13.96 0.28 -2.77
CA GLY A 100 -14.57 0.82 -1.55
C GLY A 100 -15.96 1.41 -1.81
N ASP A 101 -16.73 1.65 -0.74
CA ASP A 101 -17.99 2.39 -0.84
C ASP A 101 -17.74 3.88 -1.18
N SER A 102 -18.79 4.61 -1.58
CA SER A 102 -18.68 5.99 -2.09
C SER A 102 -18.08 7.01 -1.12
N GLY A 103 -18.01 6.69 0.18
CA GLY A 103 -17.38 7.51 1.22
C GLY A 103 -16.06 6.95 1.73
N THR A 104 -15.58 5.84 1.15
CA THR A 104 -14.41 5.11 1.62
C THR A 104 -13.19 5.43 0.77
N TYR A 105 -12.06 5.66 1.43
CA TYR A 105 -10.75 5.88 0.83
C TYR A 105 -9.85 4.72 1.23
N ARG A 106 -9.27 4.02 0.27
CA ARG A 106 -8.38 2.88 0.51
C ARG A 106 -6.95 3.34 0.72
N PHE A 107 -6.18 2.59 1.48
CA PHE A 107 -4.72 2.73 1.55
C PHE A 107 -4.08 1.72 0.61
N CYS A 108 -3.46 2.21 -0.46
CA CYS A 108 -3.02 1.39 -1.57
C CYS A 108 -1.49 1.27 -1.63
N PRO A 109 -0.94 0.03 -1.63
CA PRO A 109 0.48 -0.20 -1.81
C PRO A 109 0.83 -0.13 -3.30
N CYS A 110 1.46 0.96 -3.74
CA CYS A 110 1.86 1.13 -5.14
C CYS A 110 3.35 0.79 -5.34
N ASN A 111 3.69 0.13 -6.44
CA ASN A 111 5.05 -0.40 -6.70
C ASN A 111 6.15 0.66 -6.91
N SER A 112 5.81 1.93 -7.10
CA SER A 112 6.80 3.00 -7.25
C SER A 112 6.30 4.36 -6.77
N ASP A 113 7.26 5.18 -6.33
CA ASP A 113 7.03 6.61 -6.17
C ASP A 113 6.86 7.30 -7.52
N ARG A 114 6.05 8.36 -7.55
CA ARG A 114 6.03 9.28 -8.69
C ARG A 114 7.22 10.22 -8.50
N GLU A 115 8.24 10.08 -9.35
CA GLU A 115 9.18 11.18 -9.61
C GLU A 115 8.32 12.33 -10.18
N LEU A 116 8.08 13.37 -9.37
CA LEU A 116 7.31 14.55 -9.75
C LEU A 116 8.20 15.55 -10.50
#